data_AF-A0AAN6DEH5-F1
#
_entry.id   AF-A0AAN6DEH5-F1
#
_cell.length_a   1.000
_cell.length_b   1.000
_cell.length_c   1.000
_cell.angle_alpha   90.00
_cell.angle_beta   90.00
_cell.angle_gamma   90.00
#
_symmetry.space_group_name_H-M   'P 1'
#
loop_
_entity.id
_entity.type
_entity.pdbx_description
1 polymer ?
#
loop_
_entity_poly.entity_id
_entity_poly.type
_entity_poly.pdbx_seq_one_letter_code
_entity_poly.pdbx_strand_id
1 'polypeptide(L)'
;MGLSISKLLQGLFGRKEMRILMVGLDAAGKTTILYKLKLGEIVTTIPTIGFNVETVEYKNISFTVWDVGGQDKIRPLWRHYFQNTQGIIFVVDSNDRDRISEAREELQRMLNEDELRDALLLVFANKQDLPNAMNAAEITEKLGLQSIRPRPWFIQATCATSGDGLYEGLEESPCRIRQSQILTLQAGVKAYELRSKSKEQLQEQLVELKKELAQLKVQKLTRPSLPRIHTVRKNIARVLTVINLQQRASVREFYKGKKYIPKDLRQKKTRALRRALTKYEKTQKTDKARKQAIAYPAKKFAVKA
;
A
#
# COMPACT_ATOMS: atom_id res chain seq x y z
N MET A 1 -9.36 13.46 -18.42
CA MET A 1 -8.02 13.55 -17.79
C MET A 1 -7.89 12.61 -16.56
N GLY A 2 -8.32 11.34 -16.66
CA GLY A 2 -8.33 10.42 -15.50
C GLY A 2 -7.31 9.28 -15.55
N LEU A 3 -6.66 9.04 -16.69
CA LEU A 3 -5.80 7.87 -16.91
C LEU A 3 -4.31 8.08 -16.56
N SER A 4 -3.85 9.33 -16.43
CA SER A 4 -2.44 9.62 -16.17
C SER A 4 -2.06 9.59 -14.68
N ILE A 5 -3.04 9.74 -13.77
CA ILE A 5 -2.80 9.74 -12.32
C ILE A 5 -2.70 8.30 -11.78
N SER A 6 -3.42 7.33 -12.36
CA SER A 6 -3.32 5.93 -11.94
C SER A 6 -1.95 5.32 -12.29
N LYS A 7 -1.41 5.63 -13.47
CA LYS A 7 -0.06 5.21 -13.89
C LYS A 7 1.05 5.84 -13.03
N LEU A 8 0.87 7.09 -12.61
CA LEU A 8 1.84 7.78 -11.73
C LEU A 8 1.81 7.26 -10.29
N LEU A 9 0.63 6.85 -9.79
CA LEU A 9 0.47 6.24 -8.47
C LEU A 9 0.92 4.78 -8.40
N GLN A 10 0.89 4.05 -9.52
CA GLN A 10 1.48 2.71 -9.64
C GLN A 10 3.00 2.72 -9.45
N GLY A 11 3.70 3.78 -9.86
CA GLY A 11 5.16 3.91 -9.73
C GLY A 11 5.67 4.34 -8.35
N LEU A 12 4.81 4.91 -7.49
CA LEU A 12 5.20 5.47 -6.18
C LEU A 12 5.08 4.48 -5.01
N PHE A 13 4.51 3.30 -5.24
CA PHE A 13 4.40 2.25 -4.23
C PHE A 13 5.41 1.14 -4.52
N GLY A 14 6.47 1.09 -3.73
CA GLY A 14 7.57 0.15 -3.87
C GLY A 14 7.14 -1.31 -4.01
N ARG A 15 7.92 -2.05 -4.80
CA ARG A 15 7.82 -3.50 -5.00
C ARG A 15 7.82 -4.19 -3.63
N LYS A 16 6.68 -4.78 -3.25
CA LYS A 16 6.53 -5.55 -2.03
C LYS A 16 6.30 -6.99 -2.45
N GLU A 17 7.27 -7.84 -2.12
CA GLU A 17 7.11 -9.29 -2.17
C GLU A 17 5.95 -9.66 -1.25
N MET A 18 4.97 -10.38 -1.81
CA MET A 18 3.79 -10.83 -1.10
C MET A 18 3.70 -12.34 -1.25
N ARG A 19 3.68 -13.04 -0.12
CA ARG A 19 3.50 -14.49 -0.03
C ARG A 19 2.01 -14.79 0.00
N ILE A 20 1.57 -15.51 -1.03
CA ILE A 20 0.18 -15.94 -1.17
C ILE A 20 0.11 -17.45 -1.08
N LEU A 21 -0.77 -17.96 -0.23
CA LEU A 21 -1.00 -19.38 -0.02
C LEU A 21 -2.22 -19.85 -0.83
N MET A 22 -2.05 -20.79 -1.76
CA MET A 22 -3.20 -21.38 -2.48
C MET A 22 -3.55 -22.76 -1.91
N VAL A 23 -4.79 -22.91 -1.47
CA VAL A 23 -5.34 -24.10 -0.77
C VAL A 23 -6.77 -24.41 -1.23
N GLY A 24 -7.28 -25.59 -0.89
CA GLY A 24 -8.61 -26.07 -1.28
C GLY A 24 -8.68 -27.60 -1.28
N LEU A 25 -9.86 -28.17 -1.46
CA LEU A 25 -10.05 -29.63 -1.54
C LEU A 25 -9.32 -30.24 -2.75
N ASP A 26 -9.14 -31.56 -2.75
CA ASP A 26 -8.67 -32.29 -3.93
C ASP A 26 -9.62 -32.08 -5.12
N ALA A 27 -9.07 -32.17 -6.33
CA ALA A 27 -9.79 -31.95 -7.58
C ALA A 27 -10.46 -30.57 -7.76
N ALA A 28 -10.30 -29.63 -6.83
CA ALA A 28 -10.82 -28.26 -6.96
C ALA A 28 -10.20 -27.46 -8.12
N GLY A 29 -9.05 -27.90 -8.66
CA GLY A 29 -8.38 -27.28 -9.81
C GLY A 29 -7.22 -26.34 -9.47
N LYS A 30 -6.67 -26.42 -8.24
CA LYS A 30 -5.51 -25.63 -7.78
C LYS A 30 -4.32 -25.74 -8.73
N THR A 31 -3.95 -26.97 -9.08
CA THR A 31 -2.83 -27.29 -9.98
C THR A 31 -3.08 -26.76 -11.39
N THR A 32 -4.31 -26.83 -11.89
CA THR A 32 -4.69 -26.28 -13.20
C THR A 32 -4.56 -24.76 -13.23
N ILE A 33 -5.05 -24.08 -12.19
CA ILE A 33 -4.89 -22.62 -12.03
C ILE A 33 -3.41 -22.27 -12.02
N LEU A 34 -2.62 -23.03 -11.27
CA LEU A 34 -1.19 -22.81 -11.19
C LEU A 34 -0.49 -22.98 -12.55
N TYR A 35 -0.77 -24.05 -13.28
CA TYR A 35 -0.19 -24.27 -14.61
C TYR A 35 -0.58 -23.16 -15.59
N LYS A 36 -1.81 -22.65 -15.53
CA LYS A 36 -2.22 -21.50 -16.34
C LYS A 36 -1.45 -20.24 -15.99
N LEU A 37 -1.17 -20.00 -14.71
CA LEU A 37 -0.33 -18.89 -14.28
C LEU A 37 1.15 -19.11 -14.63
N LYS A 38 1.64 -20.37 -14.62
CA LYS A 38 3.02 -20.76 -14.99
C LYS A 38 3.32 -20.56 -16.48
N LEU A 39 2.36 -20.78 -17.38
CA LEU A 39 2.59 -20.71 -18.83
C LEU A 39 2.80 -19.27 -19.35
N GLY A 40 2.84 -18.26 -18.48
CA GLY A 40 3.09 -16.85 -18.81
C GLY A 40 4.41 -16.25 -18.32
N GLU A 41 5.14 -16.84 -17.36
CA GLU A 41 6.41 -16.32 -16.83
C GLU A 41 7.40 -17.44 -16.41
N ILE A 42 8.71 -17.19 -16.52
CA ILE A 42 9.80 -18.15 -16.25
C ILE A 42 9.91 -18.38 -14.74
N VAL A 43 9.79 -19.63 -14.28
CA VAL A 43 9.93 -19.98 -12.85
C VAL A 43 10.93 -21.12 -12.65
N THR A 44 11.79 -20.94 -11.63
CA THR A 44 12.73 -21.95 -11.13
C THR A 44 12.06 -22.83 -10.08
N THR A 45 12.02 -24.15 -10.30
CA THR A 45 11.50 -25.13 -9.34
C THR A 45 12.55 -25.48 -8.29
N ILE A 46 12.15 -25.59 -7.03
CA ILE A 46 12.94 -26.22 -5.97
C ILE A 46 12.24 -27.53 -5.61
N PRO A 47 12.77 -28.70 -5.97
CA PRO A 47 12.19 -29.97 -5.53
C PRO A 47 12.61 -30.23 -4.08
N THR A 48 11.75 -30.82 -3.25
CA THR A 48 12.19 -31.82 -2.25
C THR A 48 11.03 -32.53 -1.54
N ILE A 49 11.16 -33.86 -1.55
CA ILE A 49 10.66 -34.92 -0.64
C ILE A 49 9.18 -34.87 -0.24
N GLY A 50 8.39 -35.69 -0.94
CA GLY A 50 7.16 -36.30 -0.43
C GLY A 50 5.85 -35.56 -0.70
N PHE A 51 5.90 -34.37 -1.29
CA PHE A 51 4.73 -33.51 -1.43
C PHE A 51 4.99 -32.38 -2.45
N ASN A 52 4.05 -32.07 -3.36
CA ASN A 52 4.27 -31.08 -4.43
C ASN A 52 3.94 -29.65 -3.93
N VAL A 53 5.00 -28.90 -3.68
CA VAL A 53 4.93 -27.50 -3.26
C VAL A 53 5.56 -26.67 -4.36
N GLU A 54 4.73 -25.90 -5.03
CA GLU A 54 5.16 -25.16 -6.20
C GLU A 54 5.10 -23.67 -5.88
N THR A 55 6.26 -23.03 -5.79
CA THR A 55 6.33 -21.58 -5.71
C THR A 55 6.39 -21.01 -7.12
N VAL A 56 5.45 -20.13 -7.45
CA VAL A 56 5.37 -19.42 -8.73
C VAL A 56 5.51 -17.94 -8.47
N GLU A 57 6.43 -17.30 -9.17
CA GLU A 57 6.58 -15.86 -9.12
C GLU A 57 5.80 -15.26 -10.29
N TYR A 58 4.92 -14.29 -9.98
CA TYR A 58 4.27 -13.46 -10.99
C TYR A 58 4.49 -11.99 -10.65
N LYS A 59 5.20 -11.27 -11.52
CA LYS A 59 5.65 -9.87 -11.32
C LYS A 59 6.45 -9.67 -10.02
N ASN A 60 5.81 -9.13 -8.96
CA ASN A 60 6.43 -8.87 -7.65
C ASN A 60 5.77 -9.71 -6.53
N ILE A 61 5.04 -10.76 -6.89
CA ILE A 61 4.24 -11.57 -5.96
C ILE A 61 4.72 -13.01 -6.06
N SER A 62 5.04 -13.63 -4.92
CA SER A 62 5.40 -15.03 -4.82
C SER A 62 4.20 -15.84 -4.33
N PHE A 63 3.67 -16.67 -5.21
CA PHE A 63 2.61 -17.62 -4.92
C PHE A 63 3.24 -18.90 -4.42
N THR A 64 2.91 -19.35 -3.22
CA THR A 64 3.25 -20.69 -2.76
C THR A 64 1.99 -21.54 -2.87
N VAL A 65 1.98 -22.43 -3.85
CA VAL A 65 0.87 -23.37 -4.07
C VAL A 65 1.17 -24.69 -3.41
N TRP A 66 0.17 -25.19 -2.69
CA TRP A 66 0.20 -26.46 -1.98
C TRP A 66 -0.68 -27.43 -2.75
N ASP A 67 -0.08 -28.27 -3.58
CA ASP A 67 -0.80 -29.37 -4.23
C ASP A 67 -0.79 -30.60 -3.32
N VAL A 68 -1.49 -30.45 -2.19
CA VAL A 68 -1.81 -31.57 -1.31
C VAL A 68 -3.17 -32.01 -1.78
N GLY A 69 -3.28 -33.24 -2.25
CA GLY A 69 -4.57 -33.91 -2.23
C GLY A 69 -5.17 -33.71 -0.83
N GLY A 70 -6.45 -33.36 -0.75
CA GLY A 70 -7.20 -33.04 0.46
C GLY A 70 -7.30 -34.15 1.50
N GLN A 71 -6.40 -35.14 1.48
CA GLN A 71 -6.32 -36.18 2.49
C GLN A 71 -6.01 -35.57 3.87
N ASP A 72 -6.84 -35.93 4.85
CA ASP A 72 -6.77 -35.48 6.25
C ASP A 72 -5.38 -35.62 6.88
N LYS A 73 -4.59 -36.60 6.41
CA LYS A 73 -3.28 -36.96 6.98
C LYS A 73 -2.20 -35.89 6.81
N ILE A 74 -2.31 -35.00 5.82
CA ILE A 74 -1.24 -34.07 5.44
C ILE A 74 -1.58 -32.61 5.82
N ARG A 75 -2.83 -32.34 6.23
CA ARG A 75 -3.30 -31.03 6.73
C ARG A 75 -2.41 -30.42 7.83
N PRO A 76 -1.79 -31.19 8.76
CA PRO A 76 -0.87 -30.63 9.75
C PRO A 76 0.36 -29.91 9.16
N LEU A 77 0.81 -30.29 7.96
CA LEU A 77 1.97 -29.65 7.31
C LEU A 77 1.68 -28.22 6.85
N TRP A 78 0.41 -27.82 6.71
CA TRP A 78 0.03 -26.49 6.27
C TRP A 78 0.54 -25.40 7.23
N ARG A 79 0.64 -25.72 8.52
CA ARG A 79 1.11 -24.81 9.57
C ARG A 79 2.51 -24.26 9.32
N HIS A 80 3.39 -25.04 8.68
CA HIS A 80 4.75 -24.58 8.36
C HIS A 80 4.76 -23.40 7.37
N TYR A 81 3.65 -23.16 6.66
CA TYR A 81 3.56 -22.18 5.58
C TYR A 81 2.62 -21.03 5.87
N PHE A 82 1.91 -21.06 7.00
CA PHE A 82 1.09 -19.95 7.45
C PHE A 82 1.94 -18.74 7.85
N GLN A 83 3.19 -18.98 8.28
CA GLN A 83 4.12 -17.93 8.64
C GLN A 83 4.41 -16.97 7.47
N ASN A 84 4.24 -15.69 7.75
CA ASN A 84 4.43 -14.58 6.80
C ASN A 84 3.54 -14.68 5.56
N THR A 85 2.42 -15.39 5.60
CA THR A 85 1.43 -15.39 4.52
C THR A 85 0.56 -14.14 4.62
N GLN A 86 0.55 -13.32 3.57
CA GLN A 86 -0.28 -12.11 3.52
C GLN A 86 -1.64 -12.35 2.87
N GLY A 87 -1.75 -13.36 2.01
CA GLY A 87 -2.99 -13.68 1.30
C GLY A 87 -3.21 -15.18 1.16
N ILE A 88 -4.46 -15.57 1.11
CA ILE A 88 -4.94 -16.94 0.99
C ILE A 88 -5.86 -16.97 -0.22
N ILE A 89 -5.60 -17.89 -1.14
CA ILE A 89 -6.49 -18.23 -2.25
C ILE A 89 -7.11 -19.58 -1.93
N PHE A 90 -8.40 -19.59 -1.63
CA PHE A 90 -9.18 -20.79 -1.39
C PHE A 90 -9.94 -21.18 -2.64
N VAL A 91 -9.57 -22.32 -3.24
CA VAL A 91 -10.17 -22.80 -4.49
C VAL A 91 -11.28 -23.80 -4.17
N VAL A 92 -12.45 -23.56 -4.73
CA VAL A 92 -13.67 -24.34 -4.52
C VAL A 92 -14.14 -24.89 -5.86
N ASP A 93 -14.44 -26.18 -5.90
CA ASP A 93 -15.15 -26.78 -7.03
C ASP A 93 -16.62 -26.37 -6.98
N SER A 94 -17.08 -25.59 -7.95
CA SER A 94 -18.47 -25.12 -7.98
C SER A 94 -19.46 -26.22 -8.36
N ASN A 95 -19.02 -27.29 -9.02
CA ASN A 95 -19.89 -28.39 -9.43
C ASN A 95 -20.06 -29.45 -8.32
N ASP A 96 -19.16 -29.47 -7.33
CA ASP A 96 -19.20 -30.42 -6.23
C ASP A 96 -20.04 -29.88 -5.05
N ARG A 97 -21.33 -30.20 -5.09
CA ARG A 97 -22.31 -29.73 -4.10
C ARG A 97 -22.25 -30.51 -2.79
N ASP A 98 -21.74 -31.74 -2.80
CA ASP A 98 -21.73 -32.62 -1.63
C ASP A 98 -20.55 -32.29 -0.70
N ARG A 99 -19.37 -31.98 -1.27
CA ARG A 99 -18.16 -31.68 -0.49
C ARG A 99 -18.00 -30.21 -0.09
N ILE A 100 -18.95 -29.34 -0.45
CA ILE A 100 -18.91 -27.92 -0.07
C ILE A 100 -18.93 -27.72 1.46
N SER A 101 -19.60 -28.61 2.18
CA SER A 101 -19.63 -28.61 3.66
C SER A 101 -18.25 -28.93 4.23
N GLU A 102 -17.53 -29.89 3.65
CA GLU A 102 -16.15 -30.18 4.03
C GLU A 102 -15.22 -29.00 3.72
N ALA A 103 -15.40 -28.36 2.56
CA ALA A 103 -14.63 -27.18 2.18
C ALA A 103 -14.85 -26.02 3.17
N ARG A 104 -16.08 -25.85 3.69
CA ARG A 104 -16.40 -24.86 4.72
C ARG A 104 -15.66 -25.16 6.02
N GLU A 105 -15.71 -26.39 6.51
CA GLU A 105 -15.06 -26.78 7.76
C GLU A 105 -13.55 -26.57 7.68
N GLU A 106 -12.93 -26.93 6.55
CA GLU A 106 -11.51 -26.71 6.30
C GLU A 106 -11.13 -25.24 6.23
N LEU A 107 -11.94 -24.43 5.53
CA LEU A 107 -11.75 -22.99 5.48
C LEU A 107 -11.82 -22.38 6.88
N GLN A 108 -12.82 -22.75 7.68
CA GLN A 108 -12.96 -22.26 9.05
C GLN A 108 -11.80 -22.69 9.96
N ARG A 109 -11.38 -23.96 9.86
CA ARG A 109 -10.24 -24.49 10.61
C ARG A 109 -8.96 -23.70 10.31
N MET A 110 -8.69 -23.44 9.04
CA MET A 110 -7.52 -22.66 8.62
C MET A 110 -7.62 -21.20 9.08
N LEU A 111 -8.78 -20.56 8.96
CA LEU A 111 -8.94 -19.15 9.33
C LEU A 111 -8.88 -18.88 10.84
N ASN A 112 -9.09 -19.92 11.66
CA ASN A 112 -8.94 -19.88 13.11
C ASN A 112 -7.47 -19.90 13.58
N GLU A 113 -6.52 -20.18 12.69
CA GLU A 113 -5.09 -20.18 13.03
C GLU A 113 -4.56 -18.74 13.18
N ASP A 114 -3.87 -18.49 14.29
CA ASP A 114 -3.42 -17.14 14.68
C ASP A 114 -2.46 -16.50 13.66
N GLU A 115 -1.65 -17.33 13.00
CA GLU A 115 -0.67 -16.92 11.99
C GLU A 115 -1.34 -16.32 10.75
N LEU A 116 -2.57 -16.74 10.46
CA LEU A 116 -3.33 -16.27 9.30
C LEU A 116 -4.29 -15.14 9.65
N ARG A 117 -4.35 -14.65 10.89
CA ARG A 117 -5.36 -13.67 11.34
C ARG A 117 -5.47 -12.43 10.46
N ASP A 118 -4.33 -11.91 10.00
CA ASP A 118 -4.24 -10.71 9.16
C ASP A 118 -4.23 -11.04 7.65
N ALA A 119 -4.28 -12.31 7.28
CA ALA A 119 -4.21 -12.76 5.90
C ALA A 119 -5.52 -12.54 5.16
N LEU A 120 -5.39 -12.15 3.90
CA LEU A 120 -6.50 -11.79 3.02
C LEU A 120 -7.13 -13.04 2.43
N LEU A 121 -8.46 -13.11 2.32
CA LEU A 121 -9.12 -14.28 1.75
C LEU A 121 -9.65 -13.98 0.34
N LEU A 122 -9.12 -14.67 -0.66
CA LEU A 122 -9.69 -14.74 -2.00
C LEU A 122 -10.29 -16.13 -2.19
N VAL A 123 -11.55 -16.22 -2.57
CA VAL A 123 -12.22 -17.48 -2.89
C VAL A 123 -12.38 -17.56 -4.40
N PHE A 124 -11.84 -18.61 -5.01
CA PHE A 124 -12.11 -18.94 -6.41
C PHE A 124 -13.23 -19.98 -6.48
N ALA A 125 -14.38 -19.54 -6.98
CA ALA A 125 -15.47 -20.42 -7.39
C ALA A 125 -15.13 -20.99 -8.77
N ASN A 126 -14.35 -22.07 -8.80
CA ASN A 126 -13.79 -22.66 -10.00
C ASN A 126 -14.76 -23.65 -10.67
N LYS A 127 -14.53 -23.97 -11.94
CA LYS A 127 -15.35 -24.86 -12.78
C LYS A 127 -16.74 -24.32 -13.12
N GLN A 128 -16.85 -22.99 -13.30
CA GLN A 128 -18.10 -22.33 -13.70
C GLN A 128 -18.54 -22.67 -15.14
N ASP A 129 -17.69 -23.35 -15.90
CA ASP A 129 -17.99 -23.92 -17.21
C ASP A 129 -18.95 -25.13 -17.15
N LEU A 130 -19.13 -25.75 -15.97
CA LEU A 130 -19.96 -26.94 -15.82
C LEU A 130 -21.45 -26.57 -15.62
N PRO A 131 -22.38 -27.36 -16.20
CA PRO A 131 -23.81 -27.00 -16.23
C PRO A 131 -24.50 -26.98 -14.86
N ASN A 132 -23.97 -27.70 -13.86
CA ASN A 132 -24.51 -27.75 -12.50
C ASN A 132 -23.70 -26.92 -11.48
N ALA A 133 -22.81 -26.05 -11.96
CA ALA A 133 -21.97 -25.21 -11.12
C ALA A 133 -22.81 -24.26 -10.24
N MET A 134 -22.50 -24.25 -8.94
CA MET A 134 -23.01 -23.28 -7.99
C MET A 134 -22.51 -21.88 -8.38
N ASN A 135 -23.39 -20.89 -8.40
CA ASN A 135 -22.96 -19.52 -8.63
C ASN A 135 -22.19 -18.97 -7.41
N ALA A 136 -21.50 -17.84 -7.58
CA ALA A 136 -20.72 -17.23 -6.50
C ALA A 136 -21.56 -16.85 -5.27
N ALA A 137 -22.84 -16.49 -5.44
CA ALA A 137 -23.73 -16.15 -4.34
C ALA A 137 -24.06 -17.39 -3.48
N GLU A 138 -24.38 -18.50 -4.11
CA GLU A 138 -24.66 -19.78 -3.46
C GLU A 138 -23.42 -20.30 -2.69
N ILE A 139 -22.23 -20.19 -3.28
CA ILE A 139 -20.97 -20.56 -2.62
C ILE A 139 -20.69 -19.65 -1.42
N THR A 140 -20.98 -18.35 -1.54
CA THR A 140 -20.81 -17.38 -0.44
C THR A 140 -21.65 -17.76 0.78
N GLU A 141 -22.89 -18.18 0.55
CA GLU A 141 -23.81 -18.63 1.59
C GLU A 141 -23.36 -19.97 2.20
N LYS A 142 -23.06 -20.97 1.36
CA LYS A 142 -22.66 -22.31 1.81
C LYS A 142 -21.35 -22.31 2.60
N LEU A 143 -20.36 -21.51 2.20
CA LEU A 143 -19.11 -21.34 2.95
C LEU A 143 -19.26 -20.44 4.18
N GLY A 144 -20.38 -19.74 4.33
CA GLY A 144 -20.60 -18.81 5.44
C GLY A 144 -19.63 -17.62 5.42
N LEU A 145 -19.28 -17.09 4.25
CA LEU A 145 -18.29 -16.00 4.16
C LEU A 145 -18.75 -14.73 4.93
N GLN A 146 -20.06 -14.54 5.07
CA GLN A 146 -20.65 -13.44 5.82
C GLN A 146 -20.28 -13.44 7.32
N SER A 147 -20.04 -14.61 7.92
CA SER A 147 -19.63 -14.72 9.32
C SER A 147 -18.14 -14.47 9.56
N ILE A 148 -17.33 -14.37 8.50
CA ILE A 148 -15.87 -14.22 8.58
C ILE A 148 -15.48 -12.74 8.77
N ARG A 149 -16.02 -12.10 9.82
CA ARG A 149 -15.63 -10.73 10.23
C ARG A 149 -14.62 -10.82 11.38
N PRO A 150 -13.58 -9.97 11.43
CA PRO A 150 -13.38 -8.72 10.68
C PRO A 150 -12.54 -8.84 9.39
N ARG A 151 -12.31 -10.06 8.87
CA ARG A 151 -11.37 -10.30 7.76
C ARG A 151 -11.95 -9.81 6.42
N PRO A 152 -11.16 -9.10 5.59
CA PRO A 152 -11.57 -8.79 4.22
C PRO A 152 -11.52 -10.05 3.36
N TRP A 153 -12.60 -10.32 2.65
CA TRP A 153 -12.71 -11.43 1.71
C TRP A 153 -13.26 -10.99 0.35
N PHE A 154 -12.96 -11.74 -0.69
CA PHE A 154 -13.51 -11.56 -2.03
C PHE A 154 -13.76 -12.93 -2.66
N ILE A 155 -14.82 -13.05 -3.46
CA ILE A 155 -15.14 -14.26 -4.21
C ILE A 155 -15.16 -13.93 -5.70
N GLN A 156 -14.54 -14.77 -6.51
CA GLN A 156 -14.47 -14.61 -7.95
C GLN A 156 -14.87 -15.91 -8.63
N ALA A 157 -15.78 -15.82 -9.59
CA ALA A 157 -16.14 -16.91 -10.49
C ALA A 157 -15.00 -17.14 -11.47
N THR A 158 -14.54 -18.38 -11.60
CA THR A 158 -13.38 -18.73 -12.43
C THR A 158 -13.56 -20.03 -13.20
N CYS A 159 -12.83 -20.11 -14.31
CA CYS A 159 -12.66 -21.33 -15.08
C CYS A 159 -11.17 -21.56 -15.31
N ALA A 160 -10.59 -22.54 -14.62
CA ALA A 160 -9.16 -22.83 -14.71
C ALA A 160 -8.71 -23.33 -16.10
N THR A 161 -9.60 -23.94 -16.89
CA THR A 161 -9.24 -24.48 -18.21
C THR A 161 -9.14 -23.38 -19.27
N SER A 162 -10.09 -22.44 -19.29
CA SER A 162 -10.06 -21.27 -20.18
C SER A 162 -9.13 -20.16 -19.65
N GLY A 163 -9.01 -20.04 -18.32
CA GLY A 163 -8.27 -18.96 -17.65
C GLY A 163 -9.15 -17.77 -17.26
N ASP A 164 -10.46 -17.85 -17.50
CA ASP A 164 -11.40 -16.75 -17.23
C ASP A 164 -11.53 -16.47 -15.73
N GLY A 165 -11.55 -15.18 -15.38
CA GLY A 165 -11.68 -14.70 -14.01
C GLY A 165 -10.44 -14.86 -13.12
N LEU A 166 -9.40 -15.60 -13.54
CA LEU A 166 -8.18 -15.80 -12.72
C LEU A 166 -7.43 -14.48 -12.50
N TYR A 167 -7.18 -13.73 -13.57
CA TYR A 167 -6.47 -12.44 -13.49
C TYR A 167 -7.29 -11.37 -12.77
N GLU A 168 -8.61 -11.34 -13.02
CA GLU A 168 -9.53 -10.40 -12.35
C GLU A 168 -9.52 -10.60 -10.84
N GLY A 169 -9.61 -11.84 -10.35
CA GLY A 169 -9.53 -12.12 -8.92
C GLY A 169 -8.19 -11.74 -8.29
N LEU A 170 -7.08 -11.90 -9.03
CA LEU A 170 -5.74 -11.52 -8.57
C LEU A 170 -5.50 -10.00 -8.58
N GLU A 171 -6.15 -9.24 -9.46
CA GLU A 171 -6.06 -7.77 -9.50
C GLU A 171 -7.03 -7.09 -8.53
N GLU A 172 -8.27 -7.59 -8.43
CA GLU A 172 -9.29 -7.03 -7.55
C GLU A 172 -8.99 -7.27 -6.06
N SER A 173 -8.40 -8.42 -5.71
CA SER A 173 -8.11 -8.74 -4.31
C SER A 173 -7.23 -7.66 -3.67
N PRO A 174 -6.01 -7.33 -4.14
CA PRO A 174 -5.20 -6.25 -3.57
C PRO A 174 -5.87 -4.86 -3.58
N CYS A 175 -6.73 -4.58 -4.56
CA CYS A 175 -7.33 -3.27 -4.76
C CYS A 175 -8.45 -2.97 -3.75
N ARG A 176 -9.33 -3.96 -3.48
CA ARG A 176 -10.37 -3.86 -2.44
C ARG A 176 -9.78 -3.83 -1.03
N ILE A 177 -8.64 -4.49 -0.82
CA ILE A 177 -7.88 -4.46 0.43
C ILE A 177 -7.32 -3.06 0.69
N ARG A 178 -6.85 -2.37 -0.34
CA ARG A 178 -6.43 -0.97 -0.19
C ARG A 178 -7.60 -0.10 0.24
N GLN A 179 -8.82 -0.30 -0.26
CA GLN A 179 -9.99 0.45 0.20
C GLN A 179 -10.38 0.13 1.65
N SER A 180 -10.38 -1.15 2.06
CA SER A 180 -10.72 -1.55 3.43
C SER A 180 -9.63 -1.14 4.43
N GLN A 181 -8.33 -1.37 4.12
CA GLN A 181 -7.22 -0.88 4.93
C GLN A 181 -7.13 0.65 4.93
N ILE A 182 -7.50 1.37 3.86
CA ILE A 182 -7.59 2.84 3.89
C ILE A 182 -8.70 3.29 4.84
N LEU A 183 -9.83 2.58 4.93
CA LEU A 183 -10.88 2.87 5.90
C LEU A 183 -10.45 2.56 7.35
N THR A 184 -9.76 1.45 7.61
CA THR A 184 -9.33 1.09 8.98
C THR A 184 -8.03 1.76 9.44
N LEU A 185 -7.10 2.07 8.51
CA LEU A 185 -5.85 2.81 8.79
C LEU A 185 -6.04 4.33 8.75
N GLN A 186 -7.24 4.84 8.45
CA GLN A 186 -7.59 6.26 8.55
C GLN A 186 -8.10 6.70 9.93
N ALA A 187 -7.75 6.00 11.01
CA ALA A 187 -7.60 6.66 12.32
C ALA A 187 -6.27 7.45 12.42
N GLY A 188 -5.62 7.75 11.29
CA GLY A 188 -4.49 8.66 11.24
C GLY A 188 -4.98 10.09 11.45
N VAL A 189 -4.59 10.70 12.57
CA VAL A 189 -4.94 12.07 12.93
C VAL A 189 -4.78 13.01 11.71
N LYS A 190 -5.90 13.57 11.25
CA LYS A 190 -5.92 14.44 10.08
C LYS A 190 -5.49 15.84 10.49
N ALA A 191 -4.61 16.45 9.69
CA ALA A 191 -3.99 17.72 10.05
C ALA A 191 -5.00 18.90 10.13
N TYR A 192 -6.14 18.82 9.44
CA TYR A 192 -7.17 19.86 9.52
C TYR A 192 -7.93 19.81 10.85
N GLU A 193 -8.20 18.61 11.39
CA GLU A 193 -8.88 18.40 12.67
C GLU A 193 -8.03 18.89 13.85
N LEU A 194 -6.71 18.86 13.70
CA LEU A 194 -5.79 19.39 14.71
C LEU A 194 -5.77 20.93 14.77
N ARG A 195 -6.17 21.62 13.69
CA ARG A 195 -6.10 23.09 13.65
C ARG A 195 -7.22 23.75 14.45
N SER A 196 -8.36 23.07 14.60
CA SER A 196 -9.51 23.55 15.40
C SER A 196 -9.33 23.32 16.90
N LYS A 197 -8.33 22.56 17.32
CA LYS A 197 -8.08 22.25 18.73
C LYS A 197 -7.31 23.36 19.43
N SER A 198 -7.56 23.50 20.74
CA SER A 198 -6.81 24.43 21.59
C SER A 198 -5.37 23.96 21.79
N LYS A 199 -4.50 24.88 22.23
CA LYS A 199 -3.08 24.57 22.49
C LYS A 199 -2.93 23.51 23.56
N GLU A 200 -3.76 23.54 24.60
CA GLU A 200 -3.78 22.60 25.72
C GLU A 200 -4.16 21.20 25.23
N GLN A 201 -5.23 21.11 24.43
CA GLN A 201 -5.68 19.85 23.82
C GLN A 201 -4.60 19.23 22.92
N LEU A 202 -3.87 20.04 22.16
CA LEU A 202 -2.75 19.57 21.33
C LEU A 202 -1.57 19.06 22.18
N GLN A 203 -1.30 19.70 23.32
CA GLN A 203 -0.25 19.26 24.25
C GLN A 203 -0.61 17.93 24.93
N GLU A 204 -1.86 17.77 25.37
CA GLU A 204 -2.36 16.54 25.95
C GLU A 204 -2.29 15.38 24.95
N GLN A 205 -2.79 15.60 23.72
CA GLN A 205 -2.72 14.62 22.65
C GLN A 205 -1.27 14.26 22.27
N LEU A 206 -0.32 15.20 22.37
CA LEU A 206 1.10 14.93 22.17
C LEU A 206 1.68 14.03 23.26
N VAL A 207 1.28 14.22 24.52
CA VAL A 207 1.72 13.40 25.66
C VAL A 207 1.19 11.97 25.50
N GLU A 208 -0.08 11.82 25.13
CA GLU A 208 -0.70 10.52 24.89
C GLU A 208 0.01 9.75 23.77
N LEU A 209 0.22 10.37 22.60
CA LEU A 209 0.95 9.74 21.49
C LEU A 209 2.40 9.37 21.84
N LYS A 210 3.07 10.15 22.71
CA LYS A 210 4.41 9.82 23.21
C LYS A 210 4.38 8.62 24.15
N LYS A 211 3.36 8.48 25.00
CA LYS A 211 3.15 7.30 25.86
C LYS A 211 2.89 6.06 25.01
N GLU A 212 2.04 6.14 23.98
CA GLU A 212 1.80 5.05 23.01
C GLU A 212 3.11 4.63 22.32
N LEU A 213 3.91 5.60 21.85
CA LEU A 213 5.20 5.31 21.22
C LEU A 213 6.17 4.61 22.19
N ALA A 214 6.17 4.97 23.47
CA ALA A 214 7.01 4.33 24.48
C ALA A 214 6.60 2.86 24.69
N GLN A 215 5.30 2.60 24.83
CA GLN A 215 4.77 1.24 24.96
C GLN A 215 5.11 0.38 23.74
N LEU A 216 4.93 0.90 22.52
CA LEU A 216 5.26 0.19 21.28
C LEU A 216 6.77 -0.09 21.14
N LYS A 217 7.64 0.77 21.68
CA LYS A 217 9.08 0.51 21.71
C LYS A 217 9.45 -0.66 22.63
N VAL A 218 8.78 -0.79 23.78
CA VAL A 218 8.96 -1.93 24.68
C VAL A 218 8.50 -3.23 23.99
N GLN A 219 7.34 -3.20 23.33
CA GLN A 219 6.84 -4.35 22.55
C GLN A 219 7.75 -4.72 21.37
N LYS A 220 8.52 -3.78 20.84
CA LYS A 220 9.49 -4.08 19.77
C LYS A 220 10.59 -5.04 20.23
N LEU A 221 10.90 -5.08 21.53
CA LEU A 221 11.90 -6.01 22.08
C LEU A 221 11.46 -7.47 21.95
N THR A 222 10.15 -7.73 21.96
CA THR A 222 9.59 -9.08 21.78
C THR A 222 9.20 -9.38 20.33
N ARG A 223 8.88 -8.36 19.52
CA ARG A 223 8.49 -8.51 18.11
C ARG A 223 9.26 -7.53 17.20
N PRO A 224 10.09 -8.01 16.24
CA PRO A 224 11.03 -7.15 15.49
C PRO A 224 10.36 -6.15 14.52
N SER A 225 9.16 -6.44 14.04
CA SER A 225 8.43 -5.61 13.06
C SER A 225 7.09 -5.11 13.62
N LEU A 226 6.99 -3.80 13.88
CA LEU A 226 5.75 -3.14 14.30
C LEU A 226 5.46 -1.94 13.38
N PRO A 227 4.69 -2.12 12.28
CA PRO A 227 4.30 -1.04 11.36
C PRO A 227 3.63 0.16 12.06
N ARG A 228 2.97 -0.08 13.19
CA ARG A 228 2.30 0.93 14.01
C ARG A 228 3.24 2.04 14.51
N ILE A 229 4.51 1.73 14.78
CA ILE A 229 5.51 2.71 15.24
C ILE A 229 5.70 3.84 14.21
N HIS A 230 5.70 3.51 12.93
CA HIS A 230 5.83 4.50 11.86
C HIS A 230 4.64 5.46 11.83
N THR A 231 3.43 4.92 11.99
CA THR A 231 2.19 5.70 12.01
C THR A 231 2.16 6.65 13.21
N VAL A 232 2.50 6.17 14.41
CA VAL A 232 2.55 7.01 15.63
C VAL A 232 3.60 8.11 15.50
N ARG A 233 4.80 7.81 14.96
CA ARG A 233 5.82 8.84 14.67
C ARG A 233 5.32 9.92 13.71
N LYS A 234 4.61 9.52 12.65
CA LYS A 234 3.97 10.47 11.72
C LYS A 234 2.92 11.33 12.40
N ASN A 235 2.09 10.76 13.27
CA ASN A 235 1.07 11.49 14.02
C ASN A 235 1.70 12.51 14.98
N ILE A 236 2.75 12.13 15.72
CA ILE A 236 3.52 13.06 16.58
C ILE A 236 4.08 14.21 15.75
N ALA A 237 4.69 13.92 14.60
CA ALA A 237 5.24 14.96 13.72
C ALA A 237 4.15 15.92 13.21
N ARG A 238 2.95 15.41 12.88
CA ARG A 238 1.80 16.26 12.49
C ARG A 238 1.38 17.20 13.62
N VAL A 239 1.21 16.69 14.84
CA VAL A 239 0.82 17.51 16.01
C VAL A 239 1.88 18.59 16.30
N LEU A 240 3.15 18.22 16.35
CA LEU A 240 4.25 19.17 16.54
C LEU A 240 4.29 20.25 15.44
N THR A 241 3.99 19.87 14.20
CA THR A 241 3.94 20.81 13.08
C THR A 241 2.81 21.84 13.28
N VAL A 242 1.63 21.40 13.71
CA VAL A 242 0.50 22.31 13.98
C VAL A 242 0.81 23.25 15.15
N ILE A 243 1.38 22.74 16.25
CA ILE A 243 1.82 23.56 17.39
C ILE A 243 2.82 24.63 16.92
N ASN A 244 3.84 24.24 16.16
CA ASN A 244 4.83 25.18 15.62
C ASN A 244 4.20 26.21 14.67
N LEU A 245 3.21 25.83 13.87
CA LEU A 245 2.49 26.76 12.99
C LEU A 245 1.69 27.78 13.79
N GLN A 246 0.94 27.35 14.81
CA GLN A 246 0.16 28.24 15.69
C GLN A 246 1.09 29.21 16.44
N GLN A 247 2.19 28.72 17.01
CA GLN A 247 3.20 29.56 17.67
C GLN A 247 3.83 30.56 16.69
N ARG A 248 4.20 30.14 15.48
CA ARG A 248 4.77 31.07 14.49
C ARG A 248 3.74 32.10 14.01
N ALA A 249 2.46 31.73 13.94
CA ALA A 249 1.39 32.64 13.58
C ALA A 249 1.21 33.74 14.65
N SER A 250 1.13 33.36 15.94
CA SER A 250 1.00 34.32 17.03
C SER A 250 2.21 35.26 17.12
N VAL A 251 3.43 34.74 16.92
CA VAL A 251 4.63 35.58 16.90
C VAL A 251 4.64 36.50 15.67
N ARG A 252 4.19 36.04 14.49
CA ARG A 252 4.07 36.91 13.30
C ARG A 252 3.09 38.06 13.52
N GLU A 253 1.97 37.77 14.17
CA GLU A 253 0.99 38.78 14.53
C GLU A 253 1.57 39.81 15.50
N PHE A 254 2.28 39.35 16.53
CA PHE A 254 2.95 40.23 17.50
C PHE A 254 4.04 41.14 16.87
N TYR A 255 4.71 40.71 15.80
CA TYR A 255 5.73 41.50 15.09
C TYR A 255 5.19 42.21 13.84
N LYS A 256 3.89 42.16 13.56
CA LYS A 256 3.29 42.81 12.40
C LYS A 256 3.48 44.33 12.50
N GLY A 257 4.08 44.95 11.49
CA GLY A 257 4.34 46.39 11.44
C GLY A 257 5.54 46.89 12.26
N LYS A 258 6.22 46.03 13.02
CA LYS A 258 7.43 46.44 13.76
C LYS A 258 8.63 46.61 12.82
N LYS A 259 9.47 47.62 13.09
CA LYS A 259 10.71 47.90 12.34
C LYS A 259 11.68 46.71 12.34
N TYR A 260 11.75 45.97 13.44
CA TYR A 260 12.68 44.84 13.59
C TYR A 260 11.92 43.52 13.74
N ILE A 261 12.21 42.58 12.83
CA ILE A 261 11.65 41.23 12.82
C ILE A 261 12.77 40.22 13.16
N PRO A 262 12.52 39.24 14.06
CA PRO A 262 13.42 38.12 14.33
C PRO A 262 13.85 37.36 13.07
N LYS A 263 15.09 36.85 13.05
CA LYS A 263 15.68 36.19 11.87
C LYS A 263 14.82 35.01 11.36
N ASP A 264 14.18 34.25 12.26
CA ASP A 264 13.40 33.05 11.94
C ASP A 264 12.05 33.30 11.26
N LEU A 265 11.57 34.55 11.32
CA LEU A 265 10.30 34.99 10.74
C LEU A 265 10.51 35.73 9.41
N ARG A 266 11.75 36.09 9.07
CA ARG A 266 12.07 36.72 7.80
C ARG A 266 11.86 35.73 6.66
N GLN A 267 11.35 36.23 5.53
CA GLN A 267 11.19 35.43 4.33
C GLN A 267 12.57 34.91 3.87
N LYS A 268 12.71 33.60 3.71
CA LYS A 268 13.93 33.00 3.16
C LYS A 268 13.99 33.28 1.65
N LYS A 269 14.80 34.27 1.26
CA LYS A 269 15.06 34.56 -0.16
C LYS A 269 15.91 33.44 -0.79
N THR A 270 15.56 33.06 -2.02
CA THR A 270 16.36 32.11 -2.81
C THR A 270 17.78 32.63 -3.00
N ARG A 271 18.75 31.74 -3.25
CA ARG A 271 20.14 32.14 -3.50
C ARG A 271 20.24 33.11 -4.69
N ALA A 272 19.44 32.88 -5.74
CA ALA A 272 19.34 33.77 -6.89
C ALA A 272 18.88 35.18 -6.49
N LEU A 273 17.84 35.31 -5.67
CA LEU A 273 17.36 36.62 -5.18
C LEU A 273 18.35 37.31 -4.25
N ARG A 274 19.16 36.56 -3.49
CA ARG A 274 20.23 37.12 -2.65
C ARG A 274 21.43 37.63 -3.44
N ARG A 275 21.68 37.07 -4.64
CA ARG A 275 22.77 37.48 -5.55
C ARG A 275 22.31 38.41 -6.67
N ALA A 276 21.02 38.71 -6.73
CA ALA A 276 20.49 39.63 -7.72
C ALA A 276 20.98 41.04 -7.41
N LEU A 277 21.45 41.74 -8.45
CA LEU A 277 21.83 43.14 -8.36
C LEU A 277 20.63 43.98 -7.90
N THR A 278 20.87 44.88 -6.97
CA THR A 278 19.91 45.91 -6.54
C THR A 278 19.55 46.82 -7.72
N LYS A 279 18.45 47.58 -7.61
CA LYS A 279 18.04 48.53 -8.67
C LYS A 279 19.17 49.51 -9.02
N TYR A 280 19.92 49.97 -8.01
CA TYR A 280 21.07 50.85 -8.18
C TYR A 280 22.23 50.15 -8.89
N GLU A 281 22.64 48.97 -8.42
CA GLU A 281 23.75 48.23 -9.04
C GLU A 281 23.48 47.85 -10.51
N LYS A 282 22.21 47.58 -10.86
CA LYS A 282 21.81 47.34 -12.27
C LYS A 282 22.02 48.55 -13.18
N THR A 283 22.00 49.77 -12.63
CA THR A 283 22.24 50.99 -13.41
C THR A 283 23.72 51.26 -13.65
N GLN A 284 24.61 50.62 -12.88
CA GLN A 284 26.05 50.83 -13.03
C GLN A 284 26.59 50.01 -14.22
N LYS A 285 27.40 50.67 -15.04
CA LYS A 285 28.15 50.02 -16.12
C LYS A 285 29.52 49.61 -15.59
N THR A 286 29.95 48.38 -15.89
CA THR A 286 31.31 47.93 -15.58
C THR A 286 32.33 48.69 -16.42
N ASP A 287 33.56 48.83 -15.91
CA ASP A 287 34.65 49.48 -16.66
C ASP A 287 34.93 48.80 -17.99
N LYS A 288 34.79 47.48 -18.06
CA LYS A 288 34.90 46.71 -19.29
C LYS A 288 33.84 47.13 -20.31
N ALA A 289 32.58 47.24 -19.90
CA ALA A 289 31.50 47.69 -20.77
C ALA A 289 31.67 49.14 -21.21
N ARG A 290 32.18 50.01 -20.32
CA ARG A 290 32.52 51.40 -20.65
C ARG A 290 33.61 51.48 -21.72
N LYS A 291 34.73 50.75 -21.53
CA LYS A 291 35.84 50.68 -22.50
C LYS A 291 35.37 50.12 -23.85
N GLN A 292 34.52 49.09 -23.84
CA GLN A 292 33.97 48.50 -25.06
C GLN A 292 33.06 49.46 -25.83
N ALA A 293 32.20 50.22 -25.14
CA ALA A 293 31.35 51.22 -25.77
C ALA A 293 32.15 52.38 -26.40
N ILE A 294 33.30 52.73 -25.79
CA ILE A 294 34.23 53.72 -26.35
C ILE A 294 34.93 53.16 -27.60
N ALA A 295 35.42 51.92 -27.52
CA ALA A 295 36.15 51.28 -28.62
C ALA A 295 35.25 50.97 -29.83
N TYR A 296 33.97 50.64 -29.59
CA TYR A 296 33.00 50.25 -30.62
C TYR A 296 31.70 51.06 -30.48
N PRO A 297 31.71 52.36 -30.85
CA PRO A 297 30.51 53.16 -30.83
C PRO A 297 29.51 52.63 -31.88
N ALA A 298 28.21 52.74 -31.56
CA ALA A 298 27.16 52.34 -32.48
C ALA A 298 27.20 53.25 -33.73
N LYS A 299 27.65 52.69 -34.86
CA LYS A 299 27.64 53.38 -36.15
C LYS A 299 26.20 53.48 -36.64
N LYS A 300 25.63 54.68 -36.59
CA LYS A 300 24.34 54.97 -37.22
C LYS A 300 24.60 55.28 -38.68
N PHE A 301 24.10 54.44 -39.58
CA PHE A 301 24.15 54.69 -41.01
C PHE A 301 22.83 55.34 -41.42
N ALA A 302 22.89 56.48 -42.10
CA ALA A 302 21.73 57.04 -42.77
C ALA A 302 21.61 56.34 -44.13
N VAL A 303 20.52 55.60 -44.33
CA VAL A 303 20.17 55.10 -45.67
C VAL A 303 19.51 56.26 -46.40
N LYS A 304 20.13 56.72 -47.48
CA LYS A 304 19.57 57.78 -48.33
C LYS A 304 18.39 57.17 -49.09
N ALA A 305 17.18 57.70 -48.86
CA ALA A 305 15.99 57.34 -49.60
C ALA A 305 16.08 57.84 -51.05
#